data_AF-A0A376UA66-F1
#
_entry.id   AF-A0A376UA66-F1
#
_cell.length_a   1.000
_cell.length_b   1.000
_cell.length_c   1.000
_cell.angle_alpha   90.00
_cell.angle_beta   90.00
_cell.angle_gamma   90.00
#
_symmetry.space_group_name_H-M   'P 1'
#
loop_
_entity.id
_entity.type
_entity.pdbx_description
1 polymer ?
#
loop_
_entity_poly.entity_id
_entity_poly.type
_entity_poly.pdbx_seq_one_letter_code
_entity_poly.pdbx_strand_id
1 'polypeptide(L)' 'MGQWVKEDKIHYHEDITDGLENAPQTFIGLLKGKNFGKVVIRVAGDD' A
#
# COMPACT_ATOMS: atom_id res chain seq x y z
N MET A 1 -3.75 5.99 16.27
CA MET A 1 -3.78 6.24 14.81
C MET A 1 -5.19 6.22 14.23
N GLY A 2 -5.99 5.17 14.44
CA GLY A 2 -7.34 5.09 13.82
C GLY A 2 -8.28 6.26 14.14
N GLN A 3 -8.19 6.84 15.34
CA GLN A 3 -8.97 8.04 15.70
C GLN A 3 -8.59 9.28 14.86
N TRP A 4 -7.30 9.56 14.69
CA TRP A 4 -6.84 10.71 13.89
C TRP A 4 -7.10 10.56 12.39
N VAL A 5 -7.12 9.32 11.89
CA VAL A 5 -7.56 9.03 10.52
C VAL A 5 -9.07 9.27 10.38
N LYS A 6 -9.88 8.83 11.35
CA LYS A 6 -11.34 9.11 11.37
C LYS A 6 -11.67 10.60 11.52
N GLU A 7 -10.82 11.34 12.22
CA GLU A 7 -10.94 12.79 12.40
C GLU A 7 -10.32 13.59 11.24
N ASP A 8 -9.88 12.94 10.16
CA ASP A 8 -9.26 13.53 8.97
C ASP A 8 -8.01 14.39 9.25
N LYS A 9 -7.32 14.11 10.37
CA LYS A 9 -6.08 14.78 10.78
C LYS A 9 -4.84 14.17 10.14
N ILE A 10 -4.98 13.01 9.49
CA ILE A 10 -3.88 12.29 8.84
C ILE A 10 -4.37 11.84 7.45
N HIS A 11 -3.73 12.38 6.42
CA HIS A 11 -3.86 11.87 5.06
C HIS A 11 -2.76 10.84 4.81
N TYR A 12 -3.14 9.63 4.40
CA TYR A 12 -2.22 8.57 4.04
C TYR A 12 -2.34 8.30 2.54
N HIS A 13 -1.20 8.03 1.91
CA HIS A 13 -1.14 7.61 0.51
C HIS A 13 -0.68 6.16 0.47
N GLU A 14 -1.43 5.36 -0.28
CA GLU A 14 -1.10 3.96 -0.51
C GLU A 14 -0.81 3.74 -1.99
N ASP A 15 0.13 2.84 -2.24
CA ASP A 15 0.50 2.34 -3.55
C ASP A 15 0.07 0.86 -3.60
N ILE A 16 -1.03 0.60 -4.30
CA ILE A 16 -1.71 -0.70 -4.29
C ILE A 16 -1.29 -1.48 -5.52
N THR A 17 -0.69 -2.66 -5.31
CA THR A 17 -0.43 -3.65 -6.35
C THR A 17 -1.41 -4.81 -6.21
N ASP A 18 -2.04 -5.21 -7.32
CA ASP A 18 -2.88 -6.39 -7.39
C ASP A 18 -2.09 -7.68 -7.55
N GLY A 19 -2.54 -8.75 -6.88
CA GLY A 19 -2.01 -10.10 -7.08
C GLY A 19 -0.78 -10.38 -6.24
N LEU A 20 -0.79 -11.53 -5.55
CA LEU A 20 0.34 -11.97 -4.71
C LEU A 20 1.58 -12.30 -5.57
N GLU A 21 1.37 -12.73 -6.80
CA GLU A 21 2.41 -13.02 -7.78
C GLU A 21 3.29 -11.80 -8.09
N ASN A 22 2.76 -10.59 -7.93
CA ASN A 22 3.50 -9.34 -8.17
C ASN A 22 4.30 -8.88 -6.93
N ALA A 23 4.07 -9.49 -5.75
CA ALA A 23 4.74 -9.10 -4.52
C ALA A 23 6.27 -9.11 -4.58
N PRO A 24 6.96 -10.10 -5.20
CA PRO A 24 8.42 -10.09 -5.28
C PRO A 24 8.94 -8.88 -6.06
N GLN A 25 8.34 -8.57 -7.21
CA GLN A 25 8.75 -7.45 -8.05
C GLN A 25 8.46 -6.11 -7.37
N THR A 26 7.28 -5.96 -6.76
CA THR A 26 6.89 -4.77 -6.02
C THR A 26 7.81 -4.54 -4.81
N PHE A 27 8.21 -5.60 -4.10
CA PHE A 27 9.14 -5.51 -2.98
C PHE A 27 10.54 -5.05 -3.43
N ILE A 28 11.04 -5.55 -4.57
CA ILE A 28 12.29 -5.05 -5.16
C ILE A 28 12.16 -3.56 -5.53
N GLY A 29 10.99 -3.15 -6.05
CA GLY A 29 10.68 -1.75 -6.34
C GLY A 29 10.69 -0.87 -5.09
N LEU A 30 10.08 -1.33 -4.00
CA LEU A 30 10.06 -0.68 -2.69
C LEU A 30 11.48 -0.44 -2.17
N LEU A 31 12.35 -1.46 -2.21
CA LEU A 31 13.75 -1.34 -1.77
C LEU A 31 14.58 -0.39 -2.65
N LYS A 32 14.13 -0.14 -3.89
CA LYS A 32 14.73 0.84 -4.81
C LYS A 32 14.10 2.24 -4.69
N GLY A 33 13.14 2.43 -3.78
CA GLY A 33 12.43 3.70 -3.58
C GLY A 33 11.50 4.09 -4.73
N LYS A 34 10.96 3.11 -5.46
CA LYS A 34 10.07 3.36 -6.62
C LYS A 34 8.60 3.60 -6.25
N ASN A 35 8.22 3.32 -5.01
CA ASN A 35 6.85 3.46 -4.53
C ASN A 35 6.56 4.88 -4.03
N PHE A 36 5.29 5.26 -4.02
CA PHE A 36 4.83 6.49 -3.37
C PHE A 36 3.98 6.17 -2.14
N GLY A 37 4.52 6.42 -0.95
CA GLY A 37 3.82 6.11 0.30
C GLY A 37 3.85 4.63 0.65
N LYS A 38 2.77 4.13 1.25
CA LYS A 38 2.70 2.76 1.78
C LYS A 38 2.36 1.75 0.68
N VAL A 39 3.24 0.79 0.45
CA VAL A 39 2.97 -0.31 -0.49
C VAL A 39 2.01 -1.33 0.12
N VAL A 40 0.98 -1.71 -0.62
CA VAL A 40 -0.01 -2.73 -0.24
C VAL A 40 -0.18 -3.71 -1.39
N ILE A 41 -0.14 -5.02 -1.08
CA ILE A 41 -0.48 -6.07 -2.05
C ILE A 41 -1.93 -6.50 -1.80
N ARG A 42 -2.80 -6.32 -2.79
CA ARG A 42 -4.18 -6.80 -2.75
C ARG A 42 -4.22 -8.26 -3.20
N VAL A 43 -4.50 -9.16 -2.26
CA VAL A 43 -4.49 -10.62 -2.46
C VAL A 43 -5.86 -11.21 -2.79
N ALA A 44 -6.93 -10.48 -2.47
CA ALA A 44 -8.31 -10.81 -2.81
C ALA A 44 -9.12 -9.51 -2.94
N GLY A 45 -10.24 -9.56 -3.67
CA GLY A 45 -11.23 -8.46 -3.69
C GLY A 45 -11.98 -8.37 -2.36
N ASP A 46 -12.61 -7.23 -2.12
CA ASP A 46 -13.36 -6.94 -0.88
C ASP A 46 -14.83 -7.45 -0.92
N ASP A 47 -15.13 -8.47 -1.74
CA ASP A 47 -16.48 -9.05 -1.89
C ASP A 47 -16.86 -10.05 -0.78
#